data_AF-S4R320-F1
#
_entry.id   AF-S4R320-F1
#
_cell.length_a   1.000
_cell.length_b   1.000
_cell.length_c   1.000
_cell.angle_alpha   90.00
_cell.angle_beta   90.00
_cell.angle_gamma   90.00
#
_symmetry.space_group_name_H-M   'P 1'
#
loop_
_entity.id
_entity.type
_entity.pdbx_description
1 polymer ?
#
loop_
_entity_poly.entity_id
_entity_poly.type
_entity_poly.pdbx_seq_one_letter_code
_entity_poly.pdbx_strand_id
1 'polypeptide(L)'
;MHNILKKYHQYIVECHGITLLPQFLGMYRLNVDGVEIYVIVTRNVFSHRLSVYRKYDLKGSTVAREASDKEKAKELPTLKDNDFINEGQKIYIDDNNKKVFLEKLKKDVEFLAQLKLMDYSLLVGIHDVERAEQEEVECEEN
;
A
#
# COMPACT_ATOMS: atom_id res chain seq x y z
N MET A 1 15.51 -10.86 -3.53
CA MET A 1 14.78 -10.57 -4.79
C MET A 1 15.01 -11.60 -5.88
N HIS A 2 16.24 -11.88 -6.31
CA HIS A 2 16.50 -12.84 -7.42
C HIS A 2 15.85 -14.22 -7.21
N ASN A 3 15.85 -14.75 -5.98
CA ASN A 3 15.25 -16.05 -5.67
C ASN A 3 13.72 -16.10 -5.76
N ILE A 4 13.04 -14.94 -5.67
CA ILE A 4 11.57 -14.87 -5.74
C ILE A 4 11.08 -14.55 -7.15
N LEU A 5 11.92 -13.98 -8.01
CA LEU A 5 11.53 -13.43 -9.30
C LEU A 5 10.84 -14.44 -10.21
N LYS A 6 11.35 -15.67 -10.29
CA LYS A 6 10.75 -16.74 -11.11
C LYS A 6 9.33 -17.08 -10.65
N LYS A 7 9.14 -17.25 -9.34
CA LYS A 7 7.83 -17.56 -8.75
C LYS A 7 6.88 -16.37 -8.83
N TYR A 8 7.38 -15.15 -8.64
CA TYR A 8 6.64 -13.92 -8.80
C TYR A 8 6.13 -13.75 -10.25
N HIS A 9 7.01 -13.91 -11.24
CA HIS A 9 6.60 -13.84 -12.65
C HIS A 9 5.50 -14.85 -12.98
N GLN A 10 5.67 -16.10 -12.55
CA GLN A 10 4.65 -17.14 -12.73
C GLN A 10 3.31 -16.72 -12.09
N TYR A 11 3.34 -16.25 -10.84
CA TYR A 11 2.16 -15.77 -10.14
C TYR A 11 1.46 -14.61 -10.87
N ILE A 12 2.21 -13.62 -11.35
CA ILE A 12 1.68 -12.49 -12.12
C ILE A 12 1.01 -12.95 -13.42
N VAL A 13 1.59 -13.94 -14.11
CA VAL A 13 0.98 -14.51 -15.33
C VAL A 13 -0.31 -15.24 -15.00
N GLU A 14 -0.33 -16.06 -13.94
CA GLU A 14 -1.50 -16.83 -13.50
C GLU A 14 -2.66 -15.95 -13.01
N CYS A 15 -2.36 -14.85 -12.32
CA CYS A 15 -3.37 -13.89 -11.86
C CYS A 15 -3.69 -12.80 -12.90
N HIS A 16 -3.09 -12.86 -14.10
CA HIS A 16 -3.21 -11.85 -15.15
C HIS A 16 -2.90 -10.42 -14.67
N GLY A 17 -1.93 -10.28 -13.76
CA GLY A 17 -1.56 -9.00 -13.15
C GLY A 17 -2.57 -8.43 -12.14
N ILE A 18 -3.61 -9.20 -11.80
CA ILE A 18 -4.63 -8.80 -10.83
C ILE A 18 -4.18 -9.23 -9.44
N THR A 19 -3.39 -8.38 -8.78
CA THR A 19 -2.79 -8.61 -7.45
C THR A 19 -2.65 -7.29 -6.68
N LEU A 20 -2.58 -7.36 -5.35
CA LEU A 20 -2.23 -6.23 -4.46
C LEU A 20 -0.73 -6.16 -4.18
N LEU A 21 0.07 -7.14 -4.63
CA LEU A 21 1.51 -7.15 -4.43
C LEU A 21 2.19 -6.02 -5.22
N PRO A 22 3.35 -5.53 -4.76
CA PRO A 22 4.12 -4.53 -5.49
C PRO A 22 4.40 -4.99 -6.92
N GLN A 23 4.12 -4.12 -7.89
CA GLN A 23 4.45 -4.36 -9.29
C GLN A 23 5.89 -3.94 -9.54
N PHE A 24 6.81 -4.90 -9.56
CA PHE A 24 8.22 -4.64 -9.80
C PHE A 24 8.46 -4.33 -11.29
N LEU A 25 8.95 -3.11 -11.56
CA LEU A 25 9.21 -2.61 -12.91
C LEU A 25 10.69 -2.68 -13.28
N GLY A 26 11.57 -2.58 -12.28
CA GLY A 26 13.01 -2.64 -12.50
C GLY A 26 13.78 -2.85 -11.21
N MET A 27 14.98 -3.41 -11.36
CA MET A 27 15.92 -3.62 -10.27
C MET A 27 17.31 -3.26 -10.78
N TYR A 28 17.96 -2.32 -10.10
CA TYR A 28 19.21 -1.72 -10.52
C TYR A 28 20.23 -1.81 -9.39
N ARG A 29 21.50 -1.86 -9.77
CA ARG A 29 22.64 -1.67 -8.85
C ARG A 29 23.45 -0.51 -9.37
N LEU A 30 23.58 0.53 -8.56
CA LEU A 30 24.42 1.70 -8.80
C LEU A 30 25.71 1.53 -8.00
N ASN A 31 26.84 1.93 -8.57
CA ASN A 31 28.12 1.96 -7.87
C ASN A 31 28.66 3.39 -7.99
N VAL A 32 28.79 4.09 -6.86
CA VAL A 32 29.29 5.47 -6.78
C VAL A 32 30.37 5.52 -5.72
N ASP A 33 31.58 5.91 -6.09
CA ASP A 33 32.75 5.98 -5.22
C ASP A 33 33.00 4.70 -4.39
N GLY A 34 32.75 3.53 -5.00
CA GLY A 34 32.92 2.22 -4.35
C GLY A 34 31.76 1.81 -3.44
N VAL A 35 30.73 2.65 -3.29
CA VAL A 35 29.50 2.33 -2.56
C VAL A 35 28.48 1.74 -3.52
N GLU A 36 28.03 0.52 -3.23
CA GLU A 36 26.95 -0.13 -3.97
C GLU A 36 25.58 0.26 -3.39
N ILE A 37 24.69 0.76 -4.26
CA ILE A 37 23.31 1.11 -3.93
C ILE A 37 22.37 0.26 -4.77
N TYR A 38 21.45 -0.45 -4.13
CA TYR A 38 20.46 -1.29 -4.78
C TYR A 38 19.12 -0.56 -4.85
N VAL A 39 18.57 -0.40 -6.05
CA VAL A 39 17.33 0.35 -6.29
C VAL A 39 16.29 -0.59 -6.90
N ILE A 40 15.08 -0.56 -6.35
CA ILE A 40 13.93 -1.27 -6.92
C ILE A 40 12.90 -0.22 -7.33
N VAL A 41 12.48 -0.30 -8.58
CA VAL A 41 11.42 0.56 -9.13
C VAL A 41 10.13 -0.25 -9.12
N THR A 42 9.11 0.29 -8.45
CA THR A 42 7.77 -0.31 -8.39
C THR A 42 6.71 0.70 -8.83
N ARG A 43 5.53 0.20 -9.24
CA ARG A 43 4.38 1.09 -9.42
C ARG A 43 3.97 1.66 -8.06
N ASN A 44 3.76 2.99 -8.00
CA ASN A 44 3.17 3.63 -6.83
C ASN A 44 1.73 3.14 -6.64
N VAL A 45 1.37 2.76 -5.42
CA VAL A 45 0.02 2.31 -5.04
C VAL A 45 -0.97 3.46 -5.07
N PHE A 46 -0.53 4.68 -4.72
CA PHE A 46 -1.37 5.86 -4.75
C PHE A 46 -1.35 6.52 -6.12
N SER A 47 -2.52 6.99 -6.54
CA SER A 47 -2.68 7.76 -7.76
C SER A 47 -1.99 9.12 -7.62
N HIS A 48 -1.30 9.57 -8.67
CA HIS A 48 -0.79 10.95 -8.74
C HIS A 48 -1.89 11.98 -8.98
N ARG A 49 -3.12 11.52 -9.34
CA ARG A 49 -4.25 12.39 -9.66
C ARG A 49 -5.25 12.55 -8.51
N LEU A 50 -5.17 11.69 -7.49
CA LEU A 50 -6.11 11.69 -6.37
C LEU A 50 -5.34 11.93 -5.09
N SER A 51 -5.67 13.04 -4.41
CA SER A 51 -5.08 13.39 -3.12
C SER A 51 -5.44 12.35 -2.06
N VAL A 52 -4.46 11.87 -1.32
CA VAL A 52 -4.71 10.96 -0.20
C VAL A 52 -4.91 11.79 1.06
N TYR A 53 -6.07 11.68 1.69
CA TYR A 53 -6.40 12.45 2.90
C TYR A 53 -6.21 11.65 4.19
N ARG A 54 -6.31 10.31 4.11
CA ARG A 54 -5.95 9.42 5.21
C ARG A 54 -5.12 8.25 4.72
N LYS A 55 -4.17 7.81 5.53
CA LYS A 55 -3.24 6.76 5.17
C LYS A 55 -2.99 5.83 6.36
N TYR A 56 -3.10 4.53 6.11
CA TYR A 56 -2.93 3.48 7.12
C TYR A 56 -1.95 2.40 6.65
N ASP A 57 -1.06 1.96 7.54
CA ASP A 57 -0.24 0.75 7.42
C ASP A 57 -0.83 -0.31 8.35
N LEU A 58 -1.54 -1.29 7.77
CA LEU A 58 -2.28 -2.30 8.51
C LEU A 58 -1.58 -3.65 8.43
N LYS A 59 -1.31 -4.28 9.57
CA LYS A 59 -0.73 -5.64 9.63
C LYS A 59 -1.64 -6.68 10.26
N GLY A 60 -2.74 -6.27 10.89
CA GLY A 60 -3.64 -7.15 11.66
C GLY A 60 -3.07 -7.57 13.02
N SER A 61 -2.05 -6.87 13.52
CA SER A 61 -1.50 -7.08 14.87
C SER A 61 -1.73 -5.82 15.71
N THR A 62 -1.55 -5.91 17.04
CA THR A 62 -1.79 -4.77 17.96
C THR A 62 -0.53 -4.31 18.71
N VAL A 63 0.47 -5.17 18.86
CA VAL A 63 1.71 -4.84 19.59
C VAL A 63 2.58 -3.90 18.75
N ALA A 64 2.89 -2.72 19.29
CA ALA A 64 3.65 -1.65 18.63
C ALA A 64 3.02 -1.16 17.30
N ARG A 65 1.69 -1.21 17.22
CA ARG A 65 0.90 -0.83 16.03
C ARG A 65 0.16 0.48 16.21
N GLU A 66 0.83 1.45 16.81
CA GLU A 66 0.39 2.84 16.85
C GLU A 66 1.41 3.73 16.13
N ALA A 67 0.93 4.79 15.46
CA ALA A 67 1.78 5.83 14.92
C ALA A 67 2.47 6.60 16.06
N SER A 68 3.73 6.98 15.86
CA SER A 68 4.45 7.79 16.84
C SER A 68 3.94 9.23 16.83
N ASP A 69 4.12 9.97 17.92
CA ASP A 69 3.73 11.39 18.00
C ASP A 69 4.36 12.22 16.88
N LYS A 70 5.61 11.91 16.51
CA LYS A 70 6.30 12.53 15.37
C LYS A 70 5.62 12.24 14.04
N GLU A 71 5.08 11.04 13.85
CA GLU A 71 4.33 10.69 12.63
C GLU A 71 2.97 11.39 12.62
N LYS A 72 2.27 11.41 13.77
CA LYS A 72 0.97 12.07 13.95
C LYS A 72 1.04 13.59 13.75
N ALA A 73 2.20 14.21 13.98
CA ALA A 73 2.44 15.63 13.73
C ALA A 73 2.64 16.01 12.26
N LYS A 74 2.74 15.05 11.34
CA LYS A 74 2.82 15.35 9.90
C LYS A 74 1.46 15.76 9.36
N GLU A 75 1.46 16.53 8.27
CA GLU A 75 0.24 16.91 7.54
C GLU A 75 -0.57 15.68 7.08
N LEU A 76 0.11 14.65 6.57
CA LEU A 76 -0.49 13.37 6.19
C LEU A 76 0.17 12.20 6.93
N PRO A 77 -0.29 11.90 8.17
CA PRO A 77 0.30 10.85 8.99
C PRO A 77 0.04 9.46 8.41
N THR A 78 0.97 8.53 8.61
CA THR A 78 0.79 7.10 8.36
C THR A 78 0.33 6.43 9.64
N LEU A 79 -1.00 6.29 9.79
CA LEU A 79 -1.64 5.67 10.93
C LEU A 79 -1.48 4.13 10.88
N LYS A 80 -1.66 3.45 12.01
CA LYS A 80 -1.50 1.99 12.10
C LYS A 80 -2.76 1.31 12.64
N ASP A 81 -2.68 0.00 12.90
CA ASP A 81 -3.82 -0.82 13.34
C ASP A 81 -4.53 -0.26 14.59
N ASN A 82 -3.80 0.16 15.63
CA ASN A 82 -4.42 0.68 16.85
C ASN A 82 -5.09 2.02 16.62
N ASP A 83 -4.51 2.90 15.80
CA ASP A 83 -5.12 4.17 15.43
C ASP A 83 -6.44 3.94 14.68
N PHE A 84 -6.42 3.02 13.71
CA PHE A 84 -7.60 2.63 12.93
C PHE A 84 -8.74 2.10 13.83
N ILE A 85 -8.41 1.26 14.82
CA ILE A 85 -9.38 0.71 15.77
C ILE A 85 -9.90 1.79 16.73
N ASN A 86 -9.01 2.61 17.28
CA ASN A 86 -9.35 3.65 18.26
C ASN A 86 -10.22 4.75 17.66
N GLU A 87 -10.00 5.10 16.39
CA GLU A 87 -10.84 6.03 15.63
C GLU A 87 -12.21 5.43 15.28
N GLY A 88 -12.43 4.12 15.51
CA GLY A 88 -13.63 3.42 15.07
C GLY A 88 -13.79 3.39 13.55
N GLN A 89 -12.68 3.53 12.82
CA GLN A 89 -12.68 3.67 11.37
C GLN A 89 -13.20 2.38 10.72
N LYS A 90 -14.09 2.53 9.74
CA LYS A 90 -14.64 1.41 8.97
C LYS A 90 -14.63 1.77 7.49
N ILE A 91 -14.17 0.83 6.67
CA ILE A 91 -14.18 0.96 5.22
C ILE A 91 -15.36 0.15 4.70
N TYR A 92 -16.37 0.84 4.18
CA TYR A 92 -17.53 0.22 3.57
C TYR A 92 -17.31 0.12 2.05
N ILE A 93 -17.48 -1.09 1.54
CA ILE A 93 -17.34 -1.43 0.12
C ILE A 93 -18.55 -2.30 -0.20
N ASP A 94 -19.14 -2.14 -1.39
CA ASP A 94 -20.21 -3.00 -1.85
C ASP A 94 -19.80 -4.48 -1.87
N ASP A 95 -20.78 -5.39 -1.76
CA ASP A 95 -20.53 -6.82 -1.58
C ASP A 95 -19.72 -7.43 -2.74
N ASN A 96 -19.94 -6.96 -3.97
CA ASN A 96 -19.24 -7.47 -5.14
C ASN A 96 -17.76 -7.08 -5.11
N ASN A 97 -17.45 -5.79 -4.95
CA ASN A 97 -16.08 -5.30 -4.88
C ASN A 97 -15.35 -5.82 -3.64
N LYS A 98 -16.04 -5.95 -2.50
CA LYS A 98 -15.50 -6.56 -1.29
C LYS A 98 -15.09 -8.02 -1.53
N LYS A 99 -15.95 -8.81 -2.19
CA LYS A 99 -15.63 -10.20 -2.54
C LYS A 99 -14.41 -10.27 -3.44
N VAL A 100 -14.38 -9.46 -4.50
CA VAL A 100 -13.26 -9.40 -5.44
C VAL A 100 -11.95 -9.00 -4.73
N PHE A 101 -12.00 -8.02 -3.83
CA PHE A 101 -10.84 -7.59 -3.03
C PHE A 101 -10.34 -8.71 -2.12
N LEU A 102 -11.23 -9.36 -1.37
CA LEU A 102 -10.87 -10.43 -0.45
C LEU A 102 -10.30 -11.66 -1.18
N GLU A 103 -10.82 -11.99 -2.36
CA GLU A 103 -10.27 -13.07 -3.19
C GLU A 103 -8.84 -12.77 -3.65
N LYS A 104 -8.54 -11.53 -4.06
CA LYS A 104 -7.17 -11.11 -4.40
C LYS A 104 -6.25 -11.20 -3.20
N LEU A 105 -6.66 -10.59 -2.08
CA LEU A 105 -5.89 -10.58 -0.84
C LEU A 105 -5.56 -11.99 -0.36
N LYS A 106 -6.53 -12.92 -0.42
CA LYS A 106 -6.32 -14.32 -0.05
C LYS A 106 -5.27 -14.98 -0.93
N LYS A 107 -5.36 -14.84 -2.26
CA LYS A 107 -4.38 -15.39 -3.20
C LYS A 107 -2.98 -14.81 -2.98
N ASP A 108 -2.89 -13.50 -2.72
CA ASP A 108 -1.62 -12.81 -2.48
C ASP A 108 -0.95 -13.33 -1.21
N VAL A 109 -1.72 -13.46 -0.12
CA VAL A 109 -1.23 -13.98 1.16
C VAL A 109 -0.80 -15.45 1.05
N GLU A 110 -1.55 -16.29 0.33
CA GLU A 110 -1.16 -17.68 0.05
C GLU A 110 0.17 -17.75 -0.69
N PHE A 111 0.37 -16.90 -1.70
CA PHE A 111 1.63 -16.81 -2.43
C PHE A 111 2.79 -16.36 -1.53
N LEU A 112 2.60 -15.32 -0.71
CA LEU A 112 3.61 -14.85 0.25
C LEU A 112 3.97 -15.94 1.27
N ALA A 113 2.98 -16.69 1.75
CA ALA A 113 3.17 -17.79 2.70
C ALA A 113 4.01 -18.94 2.09
N GLN A 114 3.78 -19.30 0.82
CA GLN A 114 4.59 -20.30 0.10
C GLN A 114 6.06 -19.87 -0.04
N LEU A 115 6.31 -18.56 -0.11
CA LEU A 115 7.65 -17.98 -0.14
C LEU A 115 8.25 -17.76 1.26
N LYS A 116 7.50 -18.05 2.33
CA LYS A 116 7.86 -17.75 3.73
C LYS A 116 8.19 -16.27 3.95
N LEU A 117 7.51 -15.39 3.21
CA LEU A 117 7.60 -13.94 3.41
C LEU A 117 6.64 -13.52 4.51
N MET A 118 7.14 -12.72 5.44
CA MET A 118 6.40 -12.22 6.60
C MET A 118 6.62 -10.71 6.73
N ASP A 119 6.00 -10.10 7.74
CA ASP A 119 6.13 -8.67 8.06
C ASP A 119 5.69 -7.71 6.95
N TYR A 120 4.83 -8.14 6.03
CA TYR A 120 4.16 -7.27 5.08
C TYR A 120 2.99 -6.52 5.73
N SER A 121 2.75 -5.29 5.30
CA SER A 121 1.57 -4.50 5.64
C SER A 121 0.71 -4.26 4.40
N LEU A 122 -0.58 -4.10 4.63
CA LEU A 122 -1.51 -3.55 3.64
C LEU A 122 -1.51 -2.02 3.81
N LEU A 123 -0.96 -1.34 2.81
CA LEU A 123 -1.01 0.11 2.73
C LEU A 123 -2.37 0.54 2.17
N VAL A 124 -3.10 1.35 2.94
CA VAL A 124 -4.43 1.85 2.58
C VAL A 124 -4.38 3.37 2.51
N GLY A 125 -4.88 3.93 1.42
CA GLY A 125 -5.09 5.37 1.24
C GLY A 125 -6.57 5.64 1.02
N ILE A 126 -7.10 6.64 1.70
CA ILE A 126 -8.48 7.10 1.56
C ILE A 126 -8.45 8.46 0.90
N HIS A 127 -9.11 8.56 -0.24
CA HIS A 127 -9.43 9.80 -0.93
C HIS A 127 -10.89 10.15 -0.62
N ASP A 128 -11.13 11.41 -0.31
CA ASP A 128 -12.43 11.98 0.03
C ASP A 128 -12.81 12.88 -1.14
N VAL A 129 -13.85 12.49 -1.86
CA VAL A 129 -14.26 13.14 -3.11
C VAL A 129 -14.84 14.53 -2.82
N GLU A 130 -15.64 14.66 -1.77
CA GLU A 130 -16.29 15.93 -1.42
C GLU A 130 -15.25 16.97 -1.01
N ARG A 131 -14.25 16.54 -0.23
CA ARG A 131 -13.14 17.40 0.15
C ARG A 131 -12.29 17.82 -1.05
N ALA A 132 -12.03 16.91 -1.98
CA ALA A 132 -11.24 17.20 -3.17
C ALA A 132 -11.94 18.23 -4.08
N GLU A 133 -13.25 18.09 -4.29
CA GLU A 133 -14.04 19.04 -5.07
C GLU A 133 -14.03 20.44 -4.46
N GLN A 134 -14.11 20.55 -3.12
CA GLN A 134 -14.02 21.84 -2.42
C GLN A 134 -12.66 22.50 -2.59
N GLU A 135 -11.57 21.72 -2.44
CA GLU A 135 -10.20 22.21 -2.61
C GLU A 135 -9.94 22.66 -4.07
N GLU A 136 -10.54 21.99 -5.07
CA GLU A 136 -10.45 22.41 -6.47
C GLU A 136 -11.13 23.75 -6.72
N VAL A 137 -12.33 23.96 -6.18
CA VAL A 137 -13.07 25.23 -6.33
C VAL A 137 -12.33 26.39 -5.64
N GLU A 138 -11.82 26.19 -4.42
CA GLU A 138 -11.03 27.22 -3.72
C GLU A 138 -9.72 27.57 -4.44
N CYS A 139 -9.13 26.64 -5.19
CA CYS A 139 -7.94 26.91 -6.01
C CYS A 139 -8.28 27.67 -7.31
N GLU A 140 -9.47 27.51 -7.86
CA GLU A 140 -9.92 28.24 -9.06
C GLU A 140 -10.36 29.68 -8.75
N GLU A 141 -10.78 29.96 -7.52
CA GLU A 141 -11.20 31.29 -7.06
C GLU A 141 -10.04 32.20 -6.60
N ASN A 142 -8.82 31.66 -6.45
CA ASN A 142 -7.60 32.37 -6.03
C ASN A 142 -6.60 32.59 -7.18
#